data_AF-A0A926PSD7-F1
#
_entry.id   AF-A0A926PSD7-F1
#
_cell.length_a   1.000
_cell.length_b   1.000
_cell.length_c   1.000
_cell.angle_alpha   90.00
_cell.angle_beta   90.00
_cell.angle_gamma   90.00
#
_symmetry.space_group_name_H-M   'P 1'
#
loop_
_entity.id
_entity.type
_entity.pdbx_description
1 polymer ?
#
loop_
_entity_poly.entity_id
_entity_poly.type
_entity_poly.pdbx_seq_one_letter_code
_entity_poly.pdbx_strand_id
1 'polypeptide(L)'
;RSQPNTNSAAIATLTNEIVKYDTTAFQNASDTEKSTTLRLDNSNGWIPIVLSNNRRGFVSSRYAYSPIGYRVLFNKDSGEWKMQAFVTGD
;
A
#
# COMPACT_ATOMS: atom_id res chain seq x y z
N ARG A 1 4.73 -8.06 10.34
CA ARG A 1 5.26 -9.43 10.49
C ARG A 1 6.40 -9.66 9.52
N SER A 2 7.26 -10.67 9.75
CA SER A 2 8.41 -10.96 8.89
C SER A 2 8.03 -11.64 7.57
N GLN A 3 6.90 -12.35 7.50
CA GLN A 3 6.35 -12.97 6.29
C GLN A 3 4.84 -12.68 6.20
N PRO A 4 4.22 -12.80 5.01
CA PRO A 4 2.79 -12.53 4.81
C PRO A 4 1.90 -13.69 5.29
N ASN A 5 2.02 -14.06 6.57
CA ASN A 5 1.15 -15.04 7.21
C ASN A 5 1.09 -14.82 8.73
N THR A 6 0.03 -15.33 9.38
CA THR A 6 -0.26 -15.14 10.80
C THR A 6 0.72 -15.82 11.75
N ASN A 7 1.45 -16.82 11.28
CA ASN A 7 2.35 -17.64 12.10
C ASN A 7 3.79 -17.11 12.11
N SER A 8 4.11 -16.17 11.23
CA SER A 8 5.43 -15.56 11.15
C SER A 8 5.70 -14.57 12.27
N ALA A 9 6.98 -14.36 12.60
CA ALA A 9 7.37 -13.48 13.68
C ALA A 9 6.78 -12.06 13.54
N ALA A 10 6.25 -11.54 14.64
CA ALA A 10 5.94 -10.11 14.74
C ALA A 10 7.27 -9.34 14.83
N ILE A 11 7.44 -8.33 13.96
CA ILE A 11 8.67 -7.54 13.88
C ILE A 11 8.51 -6.14 14.50
N ALA A 12 7.25 -5.69 14.65
CA ALA A 12 6.81 -4.43 15.22
C ALA A 12 5.30 -4.51 15.52
N THR A 13 4.83 -3.63 16.39
CA THR A 13 3.41 -3.36 16.65
C THR A 13 3.06 -2.03 16.00
N LEU A 14 1.89 -1.96 15.34
CA LEU A 14 1.39 -0.74 14.71
C LEU A 14 0.08 -0.33 15.39
N THR A 15 -0.01 0.92 15.84
CA THR A 15 -1.15 1.64 16.41
C THR A 15 -1.39 2.96 15.63
N ASN A 16 -2.08 2.88 14.49
CA ASN A 16 -2.41 4.03 13.63
C ASN A 16 -1.21 4.77 13.02
N GLU A 17 -0.05 4.13 12.85
CA GLU A 17 1.09 4.75 12.20
C GLU A 17 0.98 4.74 10.68
N ILE A 18 1.51 5.80 10.07
CA ILE A 18 1.73 5.86 8.63
C ILE A 18 3.00 5.07 8.32
N VAL A 19 2.86 4.06 7.46
CA VAL A 19 3.96 3.25 6.95
C VAL A 19 4.10 3.44 5.44
N LYS A 20 5.30 3.22 4.91
CA LYS A 20 5.53 3.30 3.47
C LYS A 20 5.16 1.96 2.84
N TYR A 21 4.44 1.99 1.72
CA TYR A 21 4.26 0.81 0.87
C TYR A 21 5.59 0.41 0.22
N ASP A 22 6.01 -0.85 0.38
CA ASP A 22 7.22 -1.36 -0.25
C ASP A 22 6.96 -1.73 -1.71
N THR A 23 7.02 -0.71 -2.58
CA THR A 23 6.83 -0.85 -4.02
C THR A 23 7.81 -1.83 -4.65
N THR A 24 9.04 -1.90 -4.13
CA THR A 24 10.08 -2.79 -4.66
C THR A 24 9.75 -4.25 -4.36
N ALA A 25 9.35 -4.56 -3.12
CA ALA A 25 8.91 -5.90 -2.76
C ALA A 25 7.69 -6.34 -3.60
N PHE A 26 6.73 -5.44 -3.83
CA PHE A 26 5.59 -5.74 -4.69
C PHE A 26 5.99 -5.99 -6.15
N GLN A 27 6.84 -5.14 -6.73
CA GLN A 27 7.26 -5.27 -8.14
C GLN A 27 8.01 -6.58 -8.39
N ASN A 28 8.86 -6.99 -7.46
CA ASN A 28 9.68 -8.20 -7.55
C ASN A 28 8.91 -9.51 -7.26
N ALA A 29 7.70 -9.43 -6.73
CA ALA A 29 6.87 -10.62 -6.48
C ALA A 29 6.34 -11.23 -7.80
N SER A 30 6.10 -12.54 -7.79
CA SER A 30 5.45 -13.22 -8.91
C SER A 30 4.02 -12.73 -9.12
N ASP A 31 3.48 -12.90 -10.33
CA ASP A 31 2.09 -12.51 -10.63
C ASP A 31 1.07 -13.28 -9.77
N THR A 32 1.38 -14.53 -9.44
CA THR A 32 0.60 -15.34 -8.49
C THR A 32 0.62 -14.72 -7.10
N GLU A 33 1.78 -14.33 -6.57
CA GLU A 33 1.87 -13.69 -5.25
C GLU A 33 1.13 -12.35 -5.22
N LYS A 34 1.25 -11.54 -6.27
CA LYS A 34 0.51 -10.28 -6.40
C LYS A 34 -1.01 -10.49 -6.37
N SER A 35 -1.51 -11.49 -7.09
CA SER A 35 -2.95 -11.77 -7.25
C SER A 35 -3.58 -12.59 -6.12
N THR A 36 -2.79 -13.20 -5.24
CA THR A 36 -3.30 -14.05 -4.15
C THR A 36 -2.95 -13.55 -2.76
N THR A 37 -1.72 -13.06 -2.58
CA THR A 37 -1.16 -12.74 -1.26
C THR A 37 -1.08 -11.24 -1.06
N LEU A 38 -0.57 -10.48 -2.04
CA LEU A 38 -0.29 -9.05 -1.90
C LEU A 38 -1.47 -8.15 -2.29
N ARG A 39 -2.66 -8.48 -1.76
CA ARG A 39 -3.92 -7.81 -2.09
C ARG A 39 -4.39 -6.88 -1.00
N LEU A 40 -4.69 -5.63 -1.38
CA LEU A 40 -5.30 -4.63 -0.51
C LEU A 40 -6.80 -4.85 -0.33
N ASP A 41 -7.47 -5.26 -1.40
CA ASP A 41 -8.92 -5.46 -1.46
C ASP A 41 -9.41 -6.79 -0.82
N ASN A 42 -8.49 -7.70 -0.47
CA ASN A 42 -8.81 -8.97 0.16
C ASN A 42 -8.48 -8.92 1.65
N SER A 43 -9.44 -9.15 2.55
CA SER A 43 -9.24 -9.16 4.02
C SER A 43 -8.26 -10.21 4.57
N ASN A 44 -7.86 -11.19 3.76
CA ASN A 44 -6.82 -12.18 4.05
C ASN A 44 -5.47 -11.86 3.37
N GLY A 45 -5.42 -10.76 2.62
CA GLY A 45 -4.22 -10.27 1.95
C GLY A 45 -3.22 -9.62 2.90
N TRP A 46 -2.05 -9.32 2.35
CA TRP A 46 -0.90 -8.78 3.05
C TRP A 46 -0.25 -7.66 2.27
N ILE A 47 0.10 -6.58 2.96
CA ILE A 47 0.67 -5.38 2.38
C ILE A 47 2.16 -5.34 2.74
N PRO A 48 3.07 -5.34 1.75
CA PRO A 48 4.49 -5.18 2.03
C PRO A 48 4.77 -3.72 2.41
N ILE A 49 5.47 -3.52 3.52
CA ILE A 49 5.68 -2.20 4.12
C ILE A 49 7.15 -1.99 4.53
N VAL A 50 7.53 -0.71 4.55
CA VAL A 50 8.77 -0.22 5.13
C VAL A 50 8.42 0.66 6.34
N LEU A 51 8.97 0.31 7.50
CA LEU A 51 8.84 1.08 8.73
C LEU A 51 9.77 2.31 8.72
N SER A 52 9.53 3.26 9.62
CA SER A 52 10.35 4.49 9.73
C SER A 52 11.83 4.24 10.02
N ASN A 53 12.17 3.09 10.63
CA ASN A 53 13.54 2.64 10.86
C ASN A 53 14.12 1.79 9.72
N ASN A 54 13.52 1.85 8.52
CA ASN A 54 13.90 1.09 7.33
C ASN A 54 13.75 -0.44 7.43
N ARG A 55 13.18 -0.97 8.52
CA ARG A 55 12.85 -2.40 8.60
C ARG A 55 11.67 -2.71 7.69
N ARG A 56 11.76 -3.83 6.96
CA ARG A 56 10.72 -4.32 6.04
C ARG A 56 9.89 -5.42 6.67
N GLY A 57 8.65 -5.53 6.24
CA GLY A 57 7.78 -6.66 6.56
C GLY A 57 6.41 -6.53 5.95
N PHE A 58 5.44 -7.23 6.54
CA PHE A 58 4.08 -7.32 6.01
C PHE A 58 3.04 -6.99 7.08
N VAL A 59 2.00 -6.25 6.72
CA VAL A 59 0.82 -6.02 7.55
C VAL A 59 -0.40 -6.65 6.89
N SER A 60 -1.34 -7.19 7.66
CA SER A 60 -2.58 -7.70 7.08
C SER A 60 -3.40 -6.54 6.51
N SER A 61 -3.94 -6.72 5.30
CA SER A 61 -4.82 -5.76 4.63
C SER A 61 -6.03 -5.36 5.48
N ARG A 62 -6.52 -6.26 6.35
CA ARG A 62 -7.62 -5.96 7.29
C ARG A 62 -7.34 -4.76 8.20
N TYR A 63 -6.07 -4.47 8.48
CA TYR A 63 -5.64 -3.37 9.35
C TYR A 63 -4.93 -2.25 8.59
N ALA A 64 -4.84 -2.36 7.27
CA ALA A 64 -4.19 -1.37 6.42
C ALA A 64 -5.23 -0.75 5.50
N TYR A 65 -5.32 0.56 5.51
CA TYR A 65 -6.09 1.28 4.51
C TYR A 65 -5.15 2.17 3.72
N SER A 66 -5.36 2.25 2.42
CA SER A 66 -4.66 3.22 1.57
C SER A 66 -5.53 4.47 1.51
N PRO A 67 -5.07 5.65 1.96
CA PRO A 67 -5.81 6.89 1.80
C PRO A 67 -5.74 7.42 0.36
N ILE A 68 -5.63 6.55 -0.66
CA ILE A 68 -5.86 6.95 -2.04
C ILE A 68 -7.37 7.10 -2.19
N GLY A 69 -7.93 8.16 -1.61
CA GLY A 69 -9.29 8.58 -1.93
C GLY A 69 -9.32 9.26 -3.30
N TYR A 70 -10.42 9.96 -3.58
CA TYR A 70 -10.55 10.79 -4.78
C TYR A 70 -9.44 11.85 -4.84
N ARG A 71 -8.66 11.83 -5.93
CA ARG A 71 -7.66 12.88 -6.22
C ARG A 71 -7.97 13.48 -7.58
N VAL A 72 -7.88 14.80 -7.65
CA VAL A 72 -7.96 15.52 -8.91
C VAL A 72 -6.64 16.24 -9.13
N LEU A 73 -6.09 16.13 -10.33
CA LEU A 73 -4.88 16.82 -10.74
C LEU A 73 -5.29 17.97 -11.65
N PHE A 74 -4.84 19.18 -11.35
CA PHE A 74 -5.02 20.36 -12.19
C PHE A 74 -3.67 20.81 -12.73
N ASN A 75 -3.68 21.30 -13.96
CA ASN A 75 -2.56 22.04 -14.54
C ASN A 75 -3.06 23.40 -15.01
N LYS A 76 -2.15 24.38 -15.01
CA LYS A 76 -2.43 25.72 -15.53
C LYS A 76 -1.98 25.78 -16.99
N ASP A 77 -2.94 25.93 -17.89
CA ASP A 77 -2.70 26.00 -19.33
C ASP A 77 -3.24 27.34 -19.85
N SER A 78 -2.38 28.14 -20.48
CA SER A 78 -2.69 29.51 -20.95
C SER A 78 -3.38 30.41 -19.93
N GLY A 79 -3.06 30.24 -18.63
CA GLY A 79 -3.63 31.06 -17.55
C GLY A 79 -4.85 30.45 -16.86
N GLU A 80 -5.43 29.38 -17.41
CA GLU A 80 -6.62 28.73 -16.88
C GLU A 80 -6.30 27.41 -16.18
N TRP A 81 -6.97 27.13 -15.07
CA TRP A 81 -6.87 25.84 -14.39
C TRP A 81 -7.72 24.81 -15.13
N LYS A 82 -7.06 23.78 -15.68
CA LYS A 82 -7.73 22.67 -16.37
C LYS A 82 -7.50 21.37 -15.62
N MET A 83 -8.57 20.62 -15.39
CA MET A 83 -8.49 19.26 -14.85
C MET A 83 -7.71 18.38 -15.83
N GLN A 84 -6.72 17.66 -15.32
CA GLN A 84 -5.85 16.77 -16.08
C GLN A 84 -6.20 15.31 -15.85
N ALA A 85 -6.49 14.96 -14.60
CA ALA A 85 -6.85 13.62 -14.22
C ALA A 85 -7.74 13.64 -12.99
N PHE A 86 -8.64 12.66 -12.93
CA PHE A 86 -9.40 12.32 -11.74
C PHE A 86 -9.07 10.87 -11.40
N VAL A 87 -8.34 10.68 -10.31
CA VAL A 87 -7.99 9.36 -9.77
C VAL A 87 -9.05 9.00 -8.75
N THR A 88 -9.88 8.03 -9.10
CA THR A 88 -10.76 7.34 -8.15
C THR A 88 -9.95 6.20 -7.55
N GLY A 89 -9.70 6.22 -6.24
CA GLY A 89 -9.31 5.00 -5.55
C GLY A 89 -10.52 4.16 -5.17
N ASP A 90 -10.26 2.92 -4.77
CA ASP A 90 -11.20 1.98 -4.18
C ASP A 90 -11.40 2.21 -2.67
#